data_AF-A0A1H9TKU9-F1
#
_entry.id   AF-A0A1H9TKU9-F1
#
_cell.length_a   1.000
_cell.length_b   1.000
_cell.length_c   1.000
_cell.angle_alpha   90.00
_cell.angle_beta   90.00
_cell.angle_gamma   90.00
#
_symmetry.space_group_name_H-M   'P 1'
#
loop_
_entity.id
_entity.type
_entity.pdbx_description
1 polymer ?
#
loop_
_entity_poly.entity_id
_entity_poly.type
_entity_poly.pdbx_seq_one_letter_code
_entity_poly.pdbx_strand_id
1 'polypeptide(L)' 'MSGANCPDIFELADGNFAVIGTDATHSLDPALPADASRGGHERIVVITRETLLRAKADIPDL' A
#
# COMPACT_ATOMS: atom_id res chain seq x y z
N MET A 1 -16.22 -19.68 -12.74
CA MET A 1 -14.86 -19.10 -12.77
C MET A 1 -15.00 -17.66 -12.30
N SER A 2 -14.89 -17.39 -11.00
CA SER A 2 -14.88 -16.01 -10.51
C SER A 2 -13.54 -15.41 -10.91
N GLY A 3 -13.56 -14.45 -11.82
CA GLY A 3 -12.41 -13.60 -12.10
C GLY A 3 -12.13 -12.73 -10.87
N ALA A 4 -11.56 -13.32 -9.83
CA ALA A 4 -11.04 -12.58 -8.70
C ALA A 4 -9.86 -11.78 -9.23
N ASN A 5 -10.09 -10.52 -9.59
CA ASN A 5 -9.02 -9.54 -9.55
C ASN A 5 -8.48 -9.61 -8.13
N CYS A 6 -7.25 -10.10 -7.97
CA CYS A 6 -6.56 -10.01 -6.69
C CYS A 6 -6.62 -8.54 -6.25
N PRO A 7 -7.16 -8.24 -5.07
CA PRO A 7 -7.26 -6.85 -4.64
C PRO A 7 -5.86 -6.27 -4.49
N ASP A 8 -5.69 -5.01 -4.90
CA ASP A 8 -4.41 -4.32 -4.77
C ASP A 8 -4.06 -3.99 -3.30
N ILE A 9 -5.05 -4.04 -2.40
CA ILE A 9 -4.90 -3.89 -0.95
C ILE A 9 -5.79 -4.94 -0.26
N PHE A 10 -5.25 -5.71 0.68
CA PHE A 10 -6.03 -6.68 1.46
C PHE A 10 -5.45 -6.94 2.84
N GLU A 11 -6.33 -7.29 3.78
CA GLU A 11 -5.98 -7.66 5.15
C GLU A 11 -5.38 -9.08 5.21
N LEU A 12 -4.34 -9.24 6.00
CA LEU A 12 -3.65 -10.47 6.31
C LEU A 12 -4.24 -11.11 7.57
N ALA A 13 -3.96 -12.39 7.79
CA ALA A 13 -4.51 -13.13 8.92
C ALA A 13 -4.11 -12.59 10.30
N ASP A 14 -3.07 -11.76 10.37
CA ASP A 14 -2.58 -11.10 11.59
C ASP A 14 -3.11 -9.66 11.76
N GLY A 15 -4.01 -9.21 10.89
CA GLY A 15 -4.58 -7.85 10.90
C GLY A 15 -3.74 -6.79 10.19
N ASN A 16 -2.57 -7.15 9.65
CA ASN A 16 -1.79 -6.24 8.80
C ASN A 16 -2.38 -6.16 7.40
N PHE A 17 -2.01 -5.13 6.64
CA PHE A 17 -2.44 -5.00 5.24
C PHE A 17 -1.27 -5.21 4.28
N ALA A 18 -1.50 -6.03 3.26
CA ALA A 18 -0.63 -6.10 2.10
C ALA A 18 -1.07 -5.06 1.05
N VAL A 19 -0.11 -4.36 0.47
CA VAL A 19 -0.33 -3.38 -0.60
C VAL A 19 0.51 -3.77 -1.81
N ILE A 20 -0.15 -3.97 -2.95
CA ILE A 20 0.48 -4.27 -4.23
C ILE A 20 0.52 -2.98 -5.05
N GLY A 21 1.73 -2.55 -5.41
CA GLY A 21 1.94 -1.33 -6.19
C GLY A 21 3.33 -1.28 -6.81
N THR A 22 3.69 -0.11 -7.33
CA THR A 22 5.01 0.11 -7.94
C THR A 22 6.01 0.53 -6.87
N ASP A 23 7.14 -0.17 -6.75
CA ASP A 23 8.27 0.27 -5.90
C ASP A 23 8.82 1.59 -6.45
N ALA A 24 8.74 2.64 -5.63
CA ALA A 24 9.24 3.98 -5.91
C ALA A 24 10.31 4.42 -4.91
N THR A 25 10.86 3.48 -4.13
CA THR A 25 11.80 3.75 -3.03
C THR A 25 12.96 4.60 -3.50
N HIS A 26 13.66 4.21 -4.56
CA HIS A 26 14.83 4.97 -5.05
C HIS A 26 14.50 6.41 -5.42
N SER A 27 13.31 6.67 -5.96
CA SER A 27 12.91 7.99 -6.45
C SER A 27 12.36 8.89 -5.34
N LEU A 28 11.68 8.32 -4.35
CA LEU A 28 10.97 9.07 -3.31
C LEU A 28 11.73 9.16 -1.98
N ASP A 29 12.62 8.22 -1.68
CA ASP A 29 13.41 8.22 -0.44
C ASP A 29 14.22 9.52 -0.26
N PRO A 30 14.88 10.09 -1.30
CA PRO A 30 15.56 11.38 -1.19
C PRO A 30 14.61 12.59 -1.09
N ALA A 31 13.33 12.42 -1.41
CA ALA A 31 12.31 13.46 -1.45
C ALA A 31 11.33 13.40 -0.26
N LEU A 32 11.62 12.56 0.74
CA LEU A 32 10.80 12.45 1.94
C LEU A 32 10.79 13.80 2.70
N PRO A 33 9.65 14.16 3.33
CA PRO A 33 9.57 15.27 4.27
C PRO A 33 10.63 15.18 5.37
N ALA A 34 11.03 16.31 5.94
CA ALA A 34 12.10 16.37 6.94
C ALA A 34 11.78 15.58 8.24
N ASP A 35 10.50 15.33 8.51
CA ASP A 35 9.99 14.56 9.64
C ASP A 35 9.68 13.09 9.28
N ALA A 36 9.97 12.66 8.05
CA ALA A 36 9.77 11.31 7.57
C ALA A 36 11.09 10.61 7.25
N SER A 37 11.20 9.35 7.63
CA SER A 37 12.32 8.50 7.27
C SER A 37 11.83 7.09 7.02
N ARG A 38 12.50 6.38 6.12
CA ARG A 38 12.25 4.98 5.83
C ARG A 38 13.31 4.11 6.52
N GLY A 39 12.88 3.08 7.24
CA GLY A 39 13.76 2.04 7.78
C GLY A 39 14.39 1.20 6.68
N GLY A 40 15.58 0.64 6.92
CA GLY A 40 16.34 -0.10 5.89
C GLY A 40 15.58 -1.24 5.20
N HIS A 41 14.62 -1.86 5.90
CA HIS A 41 13.80 -2.98 5.42
C HIS A 41 12.45 -2.55 4.80
N GLU A 42 12.09 -1.27 4.87
CA GLU A 42 10.82 -0.76 4.36
C GLU A 42 10.94 -0.41 2.87
N ARG A 43 9.81 -0.23 2.17
CA ARG A 43 9.77 0.20 0.77
C ARG A 43 8.70 1.27 0.60
N ILE A 44 8.97 2.24 -0.27
CA ILE A 44 7.95 3.21 -0.67
C ILE A 44 7.23 2.63 -1.87
N VAL A 45 5.97 2.25 -1.69
CA VAL A 45 5.12 1.67 -2.74
C VAL A 45 4.07 2.67 -3.16
N VAL A 46 3.97 2.94 -4.47
CA VAL A 46 2.96 3.84 -5.04
C VAL A 46 1.80 3.02 -5.58
N ILE A 47 0.59 3.42 -5.19
CA ILE A 47 -0.69 2.90 -5.67
C ILE A 47 -1.53 4.04 -6.26
N THR A 48 -2.52 3.68 -7.07
CA THR A 48 -3.45 4.68 -7.62
C THR A 48 -4.44 5.15 -6.56
N ARG A 49 -4.98 6.36 -6.74
CA ARG A 49 -6.10 6.84 -5.92
C ARG A 49 -7.33 5.94 -6.03
N GLU A 50 -7.61 5.39 -7.20
CA GLU A 50 -8.74 4.48 -7.41
C GLU A 50 -8.59 3.21 -6.57
N THR A 51 -7.41 2.59 -6.59
CA THR A 51 -7.07 1.44 -5.76
C THR A 51 -7.37 1.71 -4.29
N LEU A 52 -6.89 2.83 -3.75
CA LEU A 52 -7.10 3.18 -2.34
C LEU A 52 -8.58 3.43 -2.02
N LEU A 53 -9.32 4.08 -2.92
CA LEU A 53 -10.75 4.32 -2.72
C LEU A 53 -11.59 3.05 -2.76
N ARG A 54 -11.25 2.10 -3.65
CA ARG A 54 -11.94 0.80 -3.70
C ARG A 54 -11.70 0.01 -2.42
N ALA A 55 -10.46 0.02 -1.91
CA ALA A 55 -10.09 -0.67 -0.68
C ALA A 55 -10.84 -0.15 0.56
N LYS A 56 -11.34 1.09 0.55
CA LYS A 56 -12.10 1.64 1.69
C LYS A 56 -13.30 0.76 2.09
N ALA A 57 -13.95 0.11 1.14
CA ALA A 57 -15.08 -0.77 1.45
C ALA A 57 -14.69 -2.00 2.27
N ASP A 58 -13.42 -2.40 2.18
CA ASP A 58 -12.86 -3.60 2.80
C ASP A 58 -12.03 -3.27 4.07
N ILE A 59 -11.73 -1.99 4.33
CA ILE A 59 -10.99 -1.54 5.51
C ILE A 59 -11.99 -1.12 6.60
N PRO A 60 -12.00 -1.74 7.79
CA PRO A 60 -12.87 -1.35 8.90
C PRO A 60 -12.61 0.09 9.36
N ASP A 61 -13.67 0.82 9.74
CA ASP A 61 -13.58 2.18 10.30
C ASP A 61 -13.14 2.19 11.79
N LEU A 62 -12.90 1.03 12.41
CA LEU A 62 -12.77 0.83 13.86
C LEU A 62 -11.52 0.03 14.24
#